data_AF-A0A7H8SK63-F1
#
_entry.id   AF-A0A7H8SK63-F1
#
_cell.length_a   1.000
_cell.length_b   1.000
_cell.length_c   1.000
_cell.angle_alpha   90.00
_cell.angle_beta   90.00
_cell.angle_gamma   90.00
#
_symmetry.space_group_name_H-M   'P 1'
#
loop_
_entity.id
_entity.type
_entity.pdbx_description
1 polymer ?
#
loop_
_entity_poly.entity_id
_entity_poly.type
_entity_poly.pdbx_seq_one_letter_code
_entity_poly.pdbx_strand_id
1 'polypeptide(L)'
;MNSKALPRYSVSELGKEKLCIHCGDYWPLTNEFWFFQKRTSRNGFVLRATGACKGCYIEKYKPERLKTNKQTIKSIYELGNKEVA
;
A
#
# COMPACT_ATOMS: atom_id res chain seq x y z
N MET A 1 30.04 -4.72 -0.14
CA MET A 1 28.70 -5.21 -0.48
C MET A 1 28.24 -4.47 -1.72
N ASN A 2 28.20 -5.14 -2.88
CA ASN A 2 27.78 -4.53 -4.13
C ASN A 2 26.24 -4.57 -4.17
N SER A 3 25.61 -3.61 -3.49
CA SER A 3 24.16 -3.51 -3.36
C SER A 3 23.56 -3.01 -4.67
N LYS A 4 23.26 -3.94 -5.59
CA LYS A 4 22.44 -3.64 -6.76
C LYS A 4 21.11 -3.05 -6.27
N ALA A 5 20.90 -1.76 -6.50
CA ALA A 5 19.64 -1.11 -6.19
C ALA A 5 18.52 -1.75 -7.01
N LEU A 6 17.48 -2.23 -6.34
CA LEU A 6 16.31 -2.79 -7.00
C LEU A 6 15.58 -1.69 -7.81
N PRO A 7 15.09 -2.00 -9.03
CA PRO A 7 14.39 -1.02 -9.85
C PRO A 7 13.09 -0.59 -9.17
N ARG A 8 12.74 0.70 -9.31
CA ARG A 8 11.52 1.25 -8.67
C ARG A 8 10.22 0.59 -9.17
N TYR A 9 10.21 0.10 -10.41
CA TYR A 9 9.06 -0.54 -11.04
C TYR A 9 9.48 -1.87 -11.65
N SER A 10 8.58 -2.84 -11.63
CA SER A 10 8.65 -4.11 -12.35
C SER A 10 7.37 -4.30 -13.16
N VAL A 11 7.41 -5.19 -14.15
CA VAL A 11 6.23 -5.64 -14.89
C VAL A 11 6.17 -7.15 -14.75
N SER A 12 5.06 -7.65 -14.21
CA SER A 12 4.75 -9.08 -14.12
C SER A 12 3.61 -9.43 -15.08
N GLU A 13 3.24 -10.70 -15.14
CA GLU A 13 2.09 -11.17 -15.91
C GLU A 13 0.77 -10.50 -15.47
N LEU A 14 0.71 -10.06 -14.21
CA LEU A 14 -0.44 -9.36 -13.62
C LEU A 14 -0.42 -7.85 -13.86
N GLY A 15 0.65 -7.32 -14.49
CA GLY A 15 0.77 -5.92 -14.90
C GLY A 15 1.87 -5.17 -14.18
N LYS A 16 1.68 -3.85 -13.99
CA LYS A 16 2.71 -2.96 -13.48
C LYS A 16 2.75 -2.96 -11.95
N GLU A 17 3.94 -3.17 -11.41
CA GLU A 17 4.21 -3.22 -9.99
C GLU A 17 5.22 -2.14 -9.60
N LYS A 18 5.25 -1.83 -8.30
CA LYS A 18 6.16 -0.85 -7.72
C LYS A 18 6.80 -1.40 -6.46
N LEU A 19 8.08 -1.10 -6.27
CA LEU A 19 8.83 -1.44 -5.07
C LEU A 19 8.44 -0.53 -3.89
N CYS A 20 8.20 -1.14 -2.72
CA CYS A 20 8.04 -0.44 -1.46
C CYS A 20 9.40 -0.17 -0.82
N ILE A 21 9.65 1.09 -0.45
CA ILE A 21 10.94 1.50 0.17
C ILE A 21 11.16 0.96 1.59
N HIS A 22 10.12 0.44 2.24
CA HIS A 22 10.20 -0.03 3.64
C HIS A 22 10.22 -1.56 3.75
N CYS A 23 9.32 -2.28 3.06
CA CYS A 23 9.31 -3.74 3.11
C CYS A 23 10.20 -4.41 2.06
N GLY A 24 10.60 -3.69 1.00
CA GLY A 24 11.45 -4.25 -0.06
C GLY A 24 10.71 -5.13 -1.08
N ASP A 25 9.39 -5.23 -0.99
CA ASP A 25 8.57 -6.03 -1.91
C ASP A 25 7.94 -5.19 -3.03
N TYR A 26 7.64 -5.86 -4.14
CA TYR A 26 6.85 -5.33 -5.24
C TYR A 26 5.36 -5.57 -4.99
N TRP A 27 4.55 -4.53 -5.21
CA TRP A 27 3.09 -4.61 -5.12
C TRP A 27 2.44 -4.00 -6.36
N PRO A 28 1.24 -4.46 -6.75
CA PRO A 28 0.50 -3.89 -7.88
C PRO A 28 0.37 -2.37 -7.76
N LEU A 29 0.61 -1.64 -8.85
CA LEU A 29 0.56 -0.17 -8.87
C LEU A 29 -0.90 0.33 -8.97
N THR A 30 -1.72 -0.04 -8.00
CA THR A 30 -3.14 0.29 -7.94
C THR A 30 -3.48 1.08 -6.66
N ASN A 31 -4.65 1.71 -6.65
CA ASN A 31 -5.18 2.44 -5.49
C ASN A 31 -5.39 1.55 -4.27
N GLU A 32 -5.39 0.24 -4.40
CA GLU A 32 -5.54 -0.70 -3.29
C GLU A 32 -4.27 -0.74 -2.43
N PHE A 33 -3.10 -0.83 -3.07
CA PHE A 33 -1.81 -1.00 -2.40
C PHE A 33 -1.07 0.32 -2.16
N TRP A 34 -1.43 1.41 -2.84
CA TRP A 34 -0.72 2.69 -2.75
C TRP A 34 -1.65 3.86 -2.45
N PHE A 35 -1.12 4.86 -1.74
CA PHE A 35 -1.73 6.19 -1.73
C PHE A 35 -1.22 6.96 -2.95
N PHE A 36 -2.11 7.66 -3.65
CA PHE A 36 -1.74 8.52 -4.77
C PHE A 36 -1.81 9.98 -4.36
N GLN A 37 -0.76 10.72 -4.69
CA GLN A 37 -0.65 12.14 -4.42
C GLN A 37 -0.64 12.91 -5.74
N LYS A 38 -1.41 13.98 -5.80
CA LYS A 38 -1.32 14.95 -6.89
C LYS A 38 0.01 15.71 -6.75
N ARG A 39 0.79 15.75 -7.82
CA ARG A 39 2.03 16.51 -7.91
C ARG A 39 1.95 17.43 -9.11
N THR A 40 2.33 18.69 -8.92
CA THR A 40 2.47 19.64 -10.02
C THR A 40 3.62 19.21 -10.91
N SER A 41 3.38 19.19 -12.20
CA SER A 41 4.32 18.94 -13.27
C SER A 41 4.25 20.10 -14.26
N ARG A 42 5.22 20.21 -15.16
CA ARG A 42 5.29 21.26 -16.19
C ARG A 42 4.00 21.35 -17.03
N ASN A 43 3.32 20.22 -17.24
CA ASN A 43 2.12 20.12 -18.08
C ASN A 43 0.82 19.99 -17.25
N GLY A 44 0.82 20.44 -15.99
CA GLY A 44 -0.33 20.32 -15.08
C GLY A 44 -0.11 19.28 -13.98
N PHE A 45 -1.18 18.67 -13.47
CA PHE A 45 -1.09 17.74 -12.35
C PHE A 45 -0.93 16.30 -12.79
N VAL A 46 -0.04 15.56 -12.11
CA VAL A 46 0.11 14.12 -12.27
C VAL A 46 -0.14 13.41 -10.94
N LEU A 47 -0.86 12.28 -10.99
CA LEU A 47 -1.01 11.40 -9.83
C LEU A 47 0.21 10.49 -9.74
N ARG A 48 0.87 10.49 -8.59
CA ARG A 48 2.00 9.58 -8.31
C ARG A 48 1.74 8.77 -7.05
N ALA A 49 2.00 7.48 -7.14
CA ALA A 49 2.00 6.60 -5.98
C ALA A 49 3.09 7.00 -4.98
N THR A 50 2.82 6.84 -3.70
CA THR A 50 3.77 7.08 -2.61
C THR A 50 4.97 6.13 -2.67
N GLY A 51 6.04 6.48 -1.94
CA GLY A 51 7.23 5.62 -1.82
C GLY A 51 6.96 4.29 -1.11
N ALA A 52 6.03 4.30 -0.13
CA ALA A 52 5.64 3.15 0.68
C ALA A 52 4.26 2.62 0.29
N CYS A 53 4.07 1.29 0.37
CA CYS A 53 2.76 0.66 0.26
C CYS A 53 1.87 1.13 1.42
N LYS A 54 0.54 0.98 1.32
CA LYS A 54 -0.40 1.49 2.34
C LYS A 54 -0.11 0.93 3.74
N GLY A 55 0.23 -0.35 3.86
CA GLY A 55 0.58 -0.98 5.13
C GLY A 55 1.72 -0.26 5.83
N CYS A 56 2.89 -0.21 5.18
CA CYS A 56 4.04 0.52 5.70
C CYS A 56 3.79 2.03 5.81
N TYR A 57 2.98 2.62 4.93
CA TYR A 57 2.70 4.05 4.97
C TYR A 57 1.91 4.42 6.23
N ILE A 58 0.89 3.63 6.58
CA ILE A 58 0.11 3.86 7.80
C ILE A 58 1.01 3.67 9.03
N GLU A 59 1.78 2.59 9.08
CA GLU A 59 2.68 2.31 10.19
C GLU A 59 3.71 3.41 10.42
N LYS A 60 4.39 3.87 9.35
CA LYS A 60 5.51 4.82 9.46
C LYS A 60 5.07 6.29 9.50
N TYR A 61 4.03 6.67 8.77
CA TYR A 61 3.66 8.08 8.58
C TYR A 61 2.30 8.47 9.19
N LYS A 62 1.47 7.49 9.59
CA LYS A 62 0.16 7.74 10.24
C LYS A 62 -0.10 6.78 11.40
N PRO A 63 0.82 6.63 12.37
CA PRO A 63 0.68 5.69 13.47
C PRO A 63 -0.56 5.97 14.34
N GLU A 64 -1.06 7.21 14.39
CA GLU A 64 -2.29 7.52 15.13
C GLU A 64 -3.51 6.77 14.56
N ARG A 65 -3.54 6.49 13.25
CA ARG A 65 -4.62 5.74 12.60
C ARG A 65 -4.66 4.26 12.97
N LEU A 66 -3.55 3.72 13.49
CA LEU A 66 -3.52 2.36 14.04
C LEU A 66 -4.13 2.33 15.44
N LYS A 67 -3.96 3.41 16.23
CA LYS A 67 -4.47 3.51 17.60
C LYS A 67 -5.99 3.69 17.65
N THR A 68 -6.57 4.36 16.66
CA THR A 68 -8.02 4.63 16.59
C THR A 68 -8.81 3.56 15.86
N ASN A 69 -8.17 2.71 15.04
CA ASN A 69 -8.80 1.54 14.42
C ASN A 69 -8.91 0.39 15.43
N LYS A 70 -9.80 0.52 16.41
CA LYS A 70 -10.53 -0.68 16.85
C LYS A 70 -11.35 -1.10 15.64
N GLN A 71 -10.89 -2.08 14.88
CA GLN A 71 -11.65 -2.64 13.75
C GLN A 71 -12.99 -3.14 14.28
N THR A 72 -14.02 -2.31 14.21
CA THR A 72 -15.39 -2.63 14.61
C THR A 72 -16.08 -3.49 13.56
N ILE A 73 -15.62 -3.39 12.31
CA ILE A 73 -16.11 -4.19 11.19
C ILE A 73 -15.17 -5.39 11.04
N LYS A 74 -15.64 -6.55 11.49
CA LYS A 74 -15.01 -7.84 11.26
C LYS A 74 -15.71 -8.54 10.10
N SER A 75 -14.97 -9.28 9.28
CA SER A 75 -15.59 -10.14 8.28
C SER A 75 -16.44 -11.22 8.96
N ILE A 76 -17.47 -11.74 8.28
CA ILE A 76 -18.27 -12.85 8.80
C ILE A 76 -17.41 -14.08 9.17
N TYR A 77 -16.29 -14.26 8.46
CA TYR A 77 -15.31 -15.31 8.70
C TYR A 77 -14.49 -15.07 9.98
N GLU A 78 -14.19 -13.81 10.31
CA GLU A 78 -13.52 -13.42 11.56
C GLU A 78 -14.44 -13.49 12.79
N LEU A 79 -15.76 -13.43 12.58
CA LEU A 79 -16.74 -13.46 13.67
C LEU A 79 -16.97 -14.88 14.21
N GLY A 80 -16.52 -15.91 13.49
CA GLY A 80 -16.87 -17.30 13.76
C GLY A 80 -18.36 -17.53 13.54
N ASN A 81 -18.75 -18.63 12.88
CA ASN A 81 -20.16 -18.99 12.75
C ASN A 81 -20.79 -19.11 14.14
N LYS A 82 -21.47 -18.07 14.61
CA LYS A 82 -22.49 -18.23 15.63
C LYS A 82 -23.68 -18.81 14.90
N GLU A 83 -23.72 -20.13 14.87
CA GLU A 83 -24.89 -20.89 14.44
C GLU A 83 -26.10 -20.27 15.14
N VAL A 84 -27.03 -19.77 14.31
CA VAL A 84 -28.31 -19.23 14.77
C VAL A 84 -29.09 -20.43 15.28
N ALA A 85 -29.17 -20.55 16.61
CA ALA A 85 -30.10 -21.45 17.30
C ALA A 85 -31.50 -20.84 17.32
#